data_AF-A0A6P8J9R0-F1
#
_entry.id   AF-A0A6P8J9R0-F1
#
_cell.length_a   1.000
_cell.length_b   1.000
_cell.length_c   1.000
_cell.angle_alpha   90.00
_cell.angle_beta   90.00
_cell.angle_gamma   90.00
#
_symmetry.space_group_name_H-M   'P 1'
#
loop_
_entity.id
_entity.type
_entity.pdbx_description
1 polymer ?
#
loop_
_entity_poly.entity_id
_entity_poly.type
_entity_poly.pdbx_seq_one_letter_code
_entity_poly.pdbx_strand_id
1 'polypeptide(L)'
;MLSPGTAQNFEEYFNDVFAPFILKQVEKVKRVDVVWDVYRDDSLKKATRQKRGSGQRRKALMSTRIPSDWKGFLRNDENKTELFQLLAVNLMSLKMPVGKEIYSTHGEIVLSSTNRTEMEYLAPSTHEEADTRLMIHVMDASACGHRRVMVRSNDADVVLLAVSIFNLLQVDELWVTYGSGKHLQFLPAHSIAGSLGTERASVLPLFHALTGCDTVSFFNGKGKKTAWNVWDVYPELTPKLKALKSLPGDVDDECIAIIERFVVLLYDRTSNLAQVNKARQELFSQKSRPLDAIPPTRLKP
;
A
#
# COMPACT_ATOMS: atom_id res chain seq x y z
N MET A 1 -10.69 10.16 0.35
CA MET A 1 -11.18 11.36 -0.36
C MET A 1 -11.86 12.31 0.62
N LEU A 2 -11.64 13.63 0.52
CA LEU A 2 -12.32 14.60 1.38
C LEU A 2 -13.83 14.60 1.13
N SER A 3 -14.63 14.75 2.17
CA SER A 3 -16.08 14.90 2.03
C SER A 3 -16.40 16.25 1.38
N PRO A 4 -17.35 16.33 0.43
CA PRO A 4 -17.70 17.58 -0.22
C PRO A 4 -18.42 18.59 0.69
N GLY A 5 -18.91 18.16 1.86
CA GLY A 5 -19.57 19.07 2.80
C GLY A 5 -20.81 19.71 2.18
N THR A 6 -20.84 21.04 2.14
CA THR A 6 -21.95 21.85 1.60
C THR A 6 -21.80 22.25 0.14
N ALA A 7 -20.70 21.87 -0.52
CA ALA A 7 -20.45 22.22 -1.92
C ALA A 7 -21.54 21.64 -2.83
N GLN A 8 -22.03 22.46 -3.76
CA GLN A 8 -23.12 22.09 -4.66
C GLN A 8 -22.61 21.44 -5.94
N ASN A 9 -21.45 21.86 -6.43
CA ASN A 9 -20.80 21.37 -7.65
C ASN A 9 -19.30 21.13 -7.43
N PHE A 10 -18.61 20.54 -8.41
CA PHE A 10 -17.19 20.21 -8.27
C PHE A 10 -16.27 21.44 -8.24
N GLU A 11 -16.69 22.59 -8.78
CA GLU A 11 -15.97 23.85 -8.66
C GLU A 11 -15.95 24.34 -7.21
N GLU A 12 -17.11 24.42 -6.56
CA GLU A 12 -17.23 24.72 -5.12
C GLU A 12 -16.47 23.69 -4.29
N TYR A 13 -16.54 22.40 -4.63
CA TYR A 13 -15.76 21.39 -3.93
C TYR A 13 -14.25 21.64 -4.01
N PHE A 14 -13.76 21.99 -5.20
CA PHE A 14 -12.35 22.29 -5.38
C PHE A 14 -11.95 23.55 -4.60
N ASN A 15 -12.68 24.64 -4.78
CA ASN A 15 -12.34 25.95 -4.22
C ASN A 15 -12.54 26.06 -2.72
N ASP A 16 -13.59 25.45 -2.17
CA ASP A 16 -14.01 25.64 -0.77
C ASP A 16 -13.53 24.51 0.14
N VAL A 17 -13.20 23.34 -0.40
CA VAL A 17 -12.83 22.15 0.38
C VAL A 17 -11.43 21.65 0.03
N PHE A 18 -11.22 21.26 -1.23
CA PHE A 18 -10.03 20.51 -1.62
C PHE A 18 -8.78 21.38 -1.66
N ALA A 19 -8.79 22.49 -2.41
CA ALA A 19 -7.65 23.40 -2.52
C ALA A 19 -7.27 24.03 -1.17
N PRO A 20 -8.20 24.54 -0.34
CA PRO A 20 -7.86 25.05 0.99
C PRO A 20 -7.21 24.00 1.88
N PHE A 21 -7.67 22.74 1.81
CA PHE A 21 -7.05 21.65 2.56
C PHE A 21 -5.60 21.42 2.14
N ILE A 22 -5.32 21.39 0.83
CA ILE A 22 -3.97 21.19 0.29
C ILE A 22 -3.06 22.38 0.61
N LEU A 23 -3.53 23.61 0.42
CA LEU A 23 -2.78 24.82 0.76
C LEU A 23 -2.40 24.87 2.25
N LYS A 24 -3.30 24.43 3.14
CA LYS A 24 -3.01 24.29 4.57
C LYS A 24 -1.92 23.23 4.85
N GLN A 25 -1.81 22.17 4.04
CA GLN A 25 -0.68 21.25 4.17
C GLN A 25 0.63 21.92 3.71
N VAL A 26 0.59 22.62 2.57
CA VAL A 26 1.73 23.32 1.97
C VAL A 26 2.37 24.32 2.94
N GLU A 27 1.60 25.00 3.79
CA GLU A 27 2.14 25.94 4.78
C GLU A 27 3.30 25.33 5.61
N LYS A 28 3.19 24.04 5.95
CA LYS A 28 4.08 23.37 6.90
C LYS A 28 5.27 22.66 6.27
N VAL A 29 5.26 22.46 4.95
CA VAL A 29 6.25 21.63 4.25
C VAL A 29 6.76 22.33 2.99
N LYS A 30 7.94 21.94 2.47
CA LYS A 30 8.45 22.52 1.22
C LYS A 30 7.73 21.98 -0.02
N ARG A 31 7.22 20.76 0.07
CA ARG A 31 6.67 20.00 -1.05
C ARG A 31 5.48 19.16 -0.59
N VAL A 32 4.41 19.14 -1.38
CA VAL A 32 3.23 18.28 -1.18
C VAL A 32 2.97 17.47 -2.44
N ASP A 33 2.83 16.17 -2.29
CA ASP A 33 2.57 15.25 -3.39
C ASP A 33 1.18 14.63 -3.21
N VAL A 34 0.33 14.79 -4.22
CA VAL A 34 -1.03 14.25 -4.24
C VAL A 34 -1.11 13.10 -5.23
N VAL A 35 -1.09 11.88 -4.70
CA VAL A 35 -1.01 10.65 -5.49
C VAL A 35 -2.37 9.97 -5.56
N TRP A 36 -2.72 9.50 -6.75
CA TRP A 36 -4.02 8.91 -7.05
C TRP A 36 -3.89 7.49 -7.60
N ASP A 37 -4.88 6.65 -7.32
CA ASP A 37 -5.00 5.33 -7.94
C ASP A 37 -5.26 5.47 -9.44
N VAL A 38 -4.88 4.43 -10.19
CA VAL A 38 -5.33 4.20 -11.56
C VAL A 38 -6.20 2.96 -11.62
N TYR A 39 -7.34 3.09 -12.27
CA TYR A 39 -8.30 2.00 -12.43
C TYR A 39 -8.18 1.45 -13.86
N ARG A 40 -7.40 0.38 -14.04
CA ARG A 40 -7.24 -0.31 -15.32
C ARG A 40 -8.26 -1.44 -15.50
N ASP A 41 -8.69 -1.65 -16.74
CA ASP A 41 -9.70 -2.65 -17.08
C ASP A 41 -9.20 -4.10 -17.05
N ASP A 42 -7.89 -4.30 -17.18
CA ASP A 42 -7.18 -5.58 -17.16
C ASP A 42 -6.54 -5.87 -15.79
N SER A 43 -6.84 -5.07 -14.77
CA SER A 43 -6.30 -5.24 -13.42
C SER A 43 -6.77 -6.53 -12.75
N LEU A 44 -5.84 -7.23 -12.06
CA LEU A 44 -6.15 -8.34 -11.16
C LEU A 44 -7.14 -7.94 -10.05
N LYS A 45 -7.17 -6.66 -9.65
CA LYS A 45 -8.09 -6.15 -8.62
C LYS A 45 -9.49 -5.84 -9.16
N LYS A 46 -9.74 -5.94 -10.47
CA LYS A 46 -11.06 -5.68 -11.06
C LYS A 46 -12.15 -6.58 -10.47
N ALA A 47 -11.88 -7.88 -10.32
CA ALA A 47 -12.84 -8.81 -9.73
C ALA A 47 -13.18 -8.43 -8.27
N THR A 48 -12.20 -7.98 -7.49
CA THR A 48 -12.39 -7.49 -6.13
C THR A 48 -13.21 -6.20 -6.10
N ARG A 49 -13.01 -5.30 -7.08
CA ARG A 49 -13.81 -4.07 -7.24
C ARG A 49 -15.26 -4.37 -7.60
N GLN A 50 -15.51 -5.29 -8.53
CA GLN A 50 -16.87 -5.70 -8.92
C GLN A 50 -17.68 -6.24 -7.74
N LYS A 51 -17.06 -7.01 -6.83
CA LYS A 51 -17.72 -7.50 -5.60
C LYS A 51 -18.15 -6.38 -4.64
N ARG A 52 -17.53 -5.19 -4.70
CA ARG A 52 -17.87 -4.03 -3.85
C ARG A 52 -19.11 -3.27 -4.35
N GLY A 53 -19.68 -3.68 -5.48
CA GLY A 53 -20.87 -3.08 -6.12
C GLY A 53 -20.54 -1.88 -7.00
N SER A 54 -21.47 -1.51 -7.88
CA SER A 54 -21.32 -0.35 -8.78
C SER A 54 -22.04 0.88 -8.24
N GLY A 55 -21.36 2.02 -8.33
CA GLY A 55 -21.96 3.34 -8.10
C GLY A 55 -22.67 3.85 -9.35
N GLN A 56 -23.63 4.77 -9.17
CA GLN A 56 -24.22 5.49 -10.31
C GLN A 56 -23.14 6.32 -11.03
N ARG A 57 -23.10 6.19 -12.36
CA ARG A 57 -22.21 6.97 -13.21
C ARG A 57 -22.63 8.44 -13.20
N ARG A 58 -21.68 9.35 -12.97
CA ARG A 58 -21.87 10.80 -13.07
C ARG A 58 -20.57 11.47 -13.49
N LYS A 59 -20.63 12.33 -14.50
CA LYS A 59 -19.44 13.00 -15.02
C LYS A 59 -18.84 13.96 -13.99
N ALA A 60 -17.53 13.94 -13.79
CA ALA A 60 -16.87 14.90 -12.90
C ALA A 60 -16.38 16.12 -13.71
N LEU A 61 -17.27 17.09 -13.93
CA LEU A 61 -16.93 18.40 -14.49
C LEU A 61 -17.15 19.48 -13.43
N MET A 62 -16.41 20.60 -13.51
CA MET A 62 -16.52 21.72 -12.55
C MET A 62 -17.98 22.16 -12.30
N SER A 63 -18.76 22.30 -13.37
CA SER A 63 -20.18 22.69 -13.32
C SER A 63 -21.15 21.58 -12.88
N THR A 64 -20.70 20.33 -12.78
CA THR A 64 -21.59 19.21 -12.46
C THR A 64 -21.91 19.19 -10.97
N ARG A 65 -23.20 19.00 -10.66
CA ARG A 65 -23.69 18.90 -9.29
C ARG A 65 -23.10 17.69 -8.57
N ILE A 66 -22.61 17.89 -7.36
CA ILE A 66 -22.13 16.81 -6.51
C ILE A 66 -23.30 15.85 -6.21
N PRO A 67 -23.10 14.53 -6.32
CA PRO A 67 -24.10 13.55 -5.92
C PRO A 67 -24.30 13.54 -4.41
N SER A 68 -25.55 13.44 -3.97
CA SER A 68 -25.90 13.29 -2.55
C SER A 68 -25.27 12.03 -1.93
N ASP A 69 -25.23 10.93 -2.68
CA ASP A 69 -24.50 9.73 -2.30
C ASP A 69 -23.04 9.78 -2.77
N TRP A 70 -22.21 10.53 -2.04
CA TRP A 70 -20.78 10.64 -2.31
C TRP A 70 -20.05 9.28 -2.23
N LYS A 71 -20.46 8.40 -1.31
CA LYS A 71 -19.85 7.08 -1.15
C LYS A 71 -20.17 6.19 -2.35
N GLY A 72 -21.42 6.17 -2.80
CA GLY A 72 -21.82 5.49 -4.02
C GLY A 72 -21.11 6.03 -5.24
N PHE A 73 -21.00 7.36 -5.38
CA PHE A 73 -20.24 7.97 -6.49
C PHE A 73 -18.80 7.45 -6.58
N LEU A 74 -18.10 7.36 -5.45
CA LEU A 74 -16.72 6.85 -5.38
C LEU A 74 -16.61 5.32 -5.55
N ARG A 75 -17.70 4.57 -5.59
CA ARG A 75 -17.67 3.13 -5.95
C ARG A 75 -17.55 2.89 -7.45
N ASN A 76 -17.85 3.90 -8.27
CA ASN A 76 -17.71 3.80 -9.72
C ASN A 76 -16.28 4.20 -10.13
N ASP A 77 -15.59 3.35 -10.88
CA ASP A 77 -14.19 3.55 -11.26
C ASP A 77 -14.01 4.73 -12.23
N GLU A 78 -14.90 4.89 -13.22
CA GLU A 78 -14.87 6.03 -14.15
C GLU A 78 -15.07 7.37 -13.44
N ASN A 79 -16.00 7.43 -12.48
CA ASN A 79 -16.21 8.63 -11.66
C ASN A 79 -14.95 9.04 -10.91
N LYS A 80 -14.22 8.07 -10.34
CA LYS A 80 -12.95 8.34 -9.64
C LYS A 80 -11.88 8.80 -10.62
N THR A 81 -11.74 8.13 -11.76
CA THR A 81 -10.76 8.51 -12.79
C THR A 81 -10.97 9.97 -13.23
N GLU A 82 -12.20 10.36 -13.54
CA GLU A 82 -12.51 11.75 -13.93
C GLU A 82 -12.34 12.73 -12.78
N LEU A 83 -12.74 12.38 -11.56
CA LEU A 83 -12.56 13.23 -10.38
C LEU A 83 -11.08 13.48 -10.11
N PHE A 84 -10.24 12.43 -10.14
CA PHE A 84 -8.81 12.54 -9.89
C PHE A 84 -8.12 13.38 -10.96
N GLN A 85 -8.53 13.22 -12.24
CA GLN A 85 -8.08 14.10 -13.32
C GLN A 85 -8.41 15.55 -13.04
N LEU A 86 -9.69 15.84 -12.75
CA LEU A 86 -10.18 17.18 -12.53
C LEU A 86 -9.39 17.85 -11.40
N LEU A 87 -9.19 17.16 -10.29
CA LEU A 87 -8.47 17.72 -9.15
C LEU A 87 -6.97 17.87 -9.42
N ALA A 88 -6.32 16.87 -10.03
CA ALA A 88 -4.90 16.92 -10.34
C ALA A 88 -4.56 18.09 -11.28
N VAL A 89 -5.37 18.30 -12.32
CA VAL A 89 -5.19 19.41 -13.28
C VAL A 89 -5.44 20.76 -12.61
N ASN A 90 -6.55 20.89 -11.86
CA ASN A 90 -6.87 22.17 -11.20
C ASN A 90 -5.89 22.51 -10.08
N LEU A 91 -5.25 21.53 -9.42
CA LEU A 91 -4.18 21.81 -8.46
C LEU A 91 -3.03 22.62 -9.09
N MET A 92 -2.76 22.45 -10.38
CA MET A 92 -1.68 23.16 -11.08
C MET A 92 -2.01 24.63 -11.37
N SER A 93 -3.28 25.05 -11.22
CA SER A 93 -3.66 26.46 -11.37
C SER A 93 -3.51 27.25 -10.06
N LEU A 94 -3.22 26.59 -8.95
CA LEU A 94 -3.02 27.24 -7.66
C LEU A 94 -1.73 28.08 -7.64
N LYS A 95 -1.83 29.29 -7.11
CA LYS A 95 -0.66 30.14 -6.88
C LYS A 95 0.11 29.63 -5.68
N MET A 96 1.29 29.08 -5.93
CA MET A 96 2.16 28.55 -4.89
C MET A 96 2.97 29.66 -4.21
N PRO A 97 3.09 29.65 -2.86
CA PRO A 97 4.05 30.51 -2.20
C PRO A 97 5.48 30.21 -2.67
N VAL A 98 6.35 31.23 -2.62
CA VAL A 98 7.75 31.09 -3.06
C VAL A 98 8.45 29.96 -2.31
N GLY A 99 9.13 29.08 -3.06
CA GLY A 99 9.87 27.94 -2.52
C GLY A 99 8.99 26.78 -2.05
N LYS A 100 7.71 26.77 -2.43
CA LYS A 100 6.78 25.66 -2.17
C LYS A 100 6.40 24.96 -3.47
N GLU A 101 6.29 23.65 -3.41
CA GLU A 101 6.03 22.81 -4.58
C GLU A 101 4.81 21.91 -4.36
N ILE A 102 4.02 21.71 -5.40
CA ILE A 102 2.99 20.66 -5.45
C ILE A 102 3.30 19.74 -6.62
N TYR A 103 3.17 18.44 -6.38
CA TYR A 103 3.13 17.40 -7.40
C TYR A 103 1.78 16.69 -7.32
N SER A 104 1.26 16.26 -8.47
CA SER A 104 0.07 15.41 -8.51
C SER A 104 0.17 14.39 -9.64
N THR A 105 -0.38 13.20 -9.45
CA THR A 105 -0.45 12.20 -10.54
C THR A 105 -1.80 12.27 -11.27
N HIS A 106 -1.87 11.82 -12.51
CA HIS A 106 -3.14 11.46 -13.16
C HIS A 106 -2.86 10.45 -14.28
N GLY A 107 -3.46 9.26 -14.20
CA GLY A 107 -3.09 8.17 -15.10
C GLY A 107 -1.60 7.86 -14.92
N GLU A 108 -0.83 7.92 -16.01
CA GLU A 108 0.63 7.73 -15.98
C GLU A 108 1.42 9.05 -15.98
N ILE A 109 0.71 10.18 -15.92
CA ILE A 109 1.29 11.52 -15.98
C ILE A 109 1.58 12.01 -14.56
N VAL A 110 2.70 12.72 -14.39
CA VAL A 110 3.01 13.50 -13.20
C VAL A 110 2.96 14.98 -13.57
N LEU A 111 2.20 15.73 -12.79
CA LEU A 111 2.06 17.18 -12.88
C LEU A 111 2.85 17.82 -11.74
N SER A 112 3.44 18.99 -12.00
CA SER A 112 4.14 19.78 -10.99
C SER A 112 3.83 21.25 -11.15
N SER A 113 3.78 21.98 -10.03
CA SER A 113 3.72 23.44 -10.00
C SER A 113 5.07 24.10 -10.32
N THR A 114 6.11 23.30 -10.64
CA THR A 114 7.46 23.75 -10.92
C THR A 114 7.84 23.54 -12.37
N ASN A 115 8.91 24.21 -12.83
CA ASN A 115 9.52 23.98 -14.14
C ASN A 115 10.56 22.84 -14.12
N ARG A 116 10.53 21.96 -13.11
CA ARG A 116 11.45 20.83 -13.03
C ARG A 116 11.23 19.93 -14.25
N THR A 117 12.28 19.68 -15.02
CA THR A 117 12.23 18.80 -16.20
C THR A 117 12.71 17.39 -15.88
N GLU A 118 13.60 17.24 -14.90
CA GLU A 118 14.15 15.96 -14.46
C GLU A 118 13.18 15.22 -13.54
N MET A 119 12.23 14.50 -14.13
CA MET A 119 11.23 13.70 -13.41
C MET A 119 11.38 12.19 -13.64
N GLU A 120 12.57 11.71 -14.01
CA GLU A 120 12.80 10.30 -14.41
C GLU A 120 12.36 9.28 -13.33
N TYR A 121 12.47 9.62 -12.05
CA TYR A 121 11.97 8.77 -10.97
C TYR A 121 10.45 8.76 -10.84
N LEU A 122 9.79 9.85 -11.23
CA LEU A 122 8.34 10.05 -11.04
C LEU A 122 7.54 9.69 -12.30
N ALA A 123 8.09 9.95 -13.48
CA ALA A 123 7.41 9.89 -14.76
C ALA A 123 8.13 8.91 -15.74
N PRO A 124 7.39 8.05 -16.44
CA PRO A 124 5.94 7.85 -16.32
C PRO A 124 5.56 7.14 -15.01
N SER A 125 4.44 7.55 -14.40
CA SER A 125 3.90 6.95 -13.18
C SER A 125 3.10 5.69 -13.53
N THR A 126 3.79 4.58 -13.81
CA THR A 126 3.19 3.36 -14.40
C THR A 126 2.57 2.38 -13.40
N HIS A 127 2.85 2.54 -12.11
CA HIS A 127 2.29 1.70 -11.04
C HIS A 127 0.76 1.79 -11.01
N GLU A 128 -0.01 0.73 -10.79
CA GLU A 128 -1.48 0.88 -10.75
C GLU A 128 -1.95 1.58 -9.47
N GLU A 129 -1.41 1.18 -8.32
CA GLU A 129 -1.94 1.52 -7.00
C GLU A 129 -1.26 2.73 -6.36
N ALA A 130 -2.05 3.55 -5.66
CA ALA A 130 -1.55 4.76 -5.02
C ALA A 130 -0.52 4.49 -3.92
N ASP A 131 -0.59 3.35 -3.23
CA ASP A 131 0.32 2.98 -2.14
C ASP A 131 1.78 2.81 -2.61
N THR A 132 1.99 2.11 -3.72
CA THR A 132 3.30 1.91 -4.33
C THR A 132 3.76 3.17 -5.05
N ARG A 133 2.86 3.93 -5.69
CA ARG A 133 3.17 5.25 -6.25
C ARG A 133 3.66 6.22 -5.16
N LEU A 134 3.00 6.25 -3.99
CA LEU A 134 3.44 7.07 -2.87
C LEU A 134 4.90 6.78 -2.49
N MET A 135 5.32 5.51 -2.55
CA MET A 135 6.71 5.13 -2.26
C MET A 135 7.69 5.69 -3.29
N ILE A 136 7.32 5.73 -4.58
CA ILE A 136 8.12 6.35 -5.64
C ILE A 136 8.28 7.85 -5.37
N HIS A 137 7.21 8.54 -4.96
CA HIS A 137 7.27 9.95 -4.57
C HIS A 137 8.13 10.17 -3.31
N VAL A 138 8.11 9.26 -2.33
CA VAL A 138 9.00 9.29 -1.16
C VAL A 138 10.47 9.13 -1.58
N MET A 139 10.77 8.21 -2.50
CA MET A 139 12.11 8.01 -3.04
C MET A 139 12.62 9.24 -3.79
N ASP A 140 11.78 9.84 -4.64
CA ASP A 140 12.13 11.07 -5.35
C ASP A 140 12.35 12.24 -4.37
N ALA A 141 11.48 12.41 -3.37
CA ALA A 141 11.67 13.42 -2.34
C ALA A 141 12.99 13.23 -1.58
N SER A 142 13.34 11.97 -1.27
CA SER A 142 14.63 11.63 -0.68
C SER A 142 15.80 12.00 -1.60
N ALA A 143 15.71 11.72 -2.89
CA ALA A 143 16.75 12.06 -3.88
C ALA A 143 16.91 13.57 -4.06
N CYS A 144 15.82 14.34 -3.92
CA CYS A 144 15.84 15.81 -3.88
C CYS A 144 16.36 16.39 -2.55
N GLY A 145 16.86 15.56 -1.63
CA GLY A 145 17.47 15.99 -0.36
C GLY A 145 16.47 16.29 0.76
N HIS A 146 15.18 15.92 0.63
CA HIS A 146 14.24 16.06 1.74
C HIS A 146 14.55 15.04 2.84
N ARG A 147 14.96 15.53 4.01
CA ARG A 147 15.36 14.68 5.15
C ARG A 147 14.22 14.18 6.03
N ARG A 148 13.05 14.82 5.99
CA ARG A 148 11.87 14.42 6.76
C ARG A 148 10.67 14.33 5.84
N VAL A 149 10.09 13.15 5.75
CA VAL A 149 8.98 12.84 4.85
C VAL A 149 7.82 12.29 5.64
N MET A 150 6.61 12.74 5.29
CA MET A 150 5.37 12.27 5.91
C MET A 150 4.40 11.82 4.82
N VAL A 151 3.95 10.58 4.93
CA VAL A 151 2.92 9.99 4.06
C VAL A 151 1.59 10.02 4.82
N ARG A 152 0.52 10.42 4.15
CA ARG A 152 -0.84 10.37 4.71
C ARG A 152 -1.66 9.31 3.99
N SER A 153 -1.96 8.21 4.67
CA SER A 153 -2.81 7.14 4.15
C SER A 153 -3.52 6.40 5.29
N ASN A 154 -4.76 5.98 5.06
CA ASN A 154 -5.45 5.07 5.97
C ASN A 154 -5.19 3.59 5.62
N ASP A 155 -4.45 3.34 4.55
CA ASP A 155 -4.12 1.99 4.11
C ASP A 155 -2.94 1.44 4.92
N ALA A 156 -3.09 0.23 5.44
CA ALA A 156 -2.05 -0.44 6.21
C ALA A 156 -0.88 -0.88 5.32
N ASP A 157 -1.12 -1.13 4.03
CA ASP A 157 -0.08 -1.56 3.09
C ASP A 157 0.95 -0.45 2.86
N VAL A 158 0.54 0.83 2.97
CA VAL A 158 1.46 1.99 2.95
C VAL A 158 2.44 1.95 4.13
N VAL A 159 2.00 1.53 5.33
CA VAL A 159 2.90 1.40 6.49
C VAL A 159 3.94 0.32 6.20
N LEU A 160 3.49 -0.82 5.70
CA LEU A 160 4.36 -1.94 5.38
C LEU A 160 5.40 -1.58 4.34
N LEU A 161 4.98 -0.92 3.26
CA LEU A 161 5.86 -0.45 2.20
C LEU A 161 6.86 0.58 2.72
N ALA A 162 6.40 1.58 3.49
CA ALA A 162 7.25 2.62 4.06
C ALA A 162 8.37 2.04 4.95
N VAL A 163 8.04 1.07 5.81
CA VAL A 163 9.02 0.35 6.63
C VAL A 163 10.01 -0.42 5.75
N SER A 164 9.52 -1.07 4.68
CA SER A 164 10.35 -1.93 3.83
C SER A 164 11.40 -1.19 2.99
N ILE A 165 11.10 0.06 2.61
CA ILE A 165 12.00 0.86 1.76
C ILE A 165 12.88 1.81 2.57
N PHE A 166 12.60 2.03 3.87
CA PHE A 166 13.25 3.10 4.64
C PHE A 166 14.78 3.09 4.53
N ASN A 167 15.40 1.92 4.61
CA ASN A 167 16.87 1.78 4.54
C ASN A 167 17.46 2.08 3.15
N LEU A 168 16.64 2.23 2.12
CA LEU A 168 17.05 2.66 0.77
C LEU A 168 17.01 4.19 0.62
N LEU A 169 16.39 4.88 1.59
CA LEU A 169 16.16 6.31 1.53
C LEU A 169 17.27 7.08 2.26
N GLN A 170 17.59 8.25 1.74
CA GLN A 170 18.43 9.25 2.40
C GLN A 170 17.57 10.23 3.20
N VAL A 171 16.72 9.71 4.10
CA VAL A 171 15.86 10.49 4.99
C VAL A 171 16.16 10.15 6.45
N ASP A 172 16.09 11.15 7.33
CA ASP A 172 16.23 10.97 8.78
C ASP A 172 14.95 10.41 9.40
N GLU A 173 13.80 10.93 8.94
CA GLU A 173 12.49 10.53 9.47
C GLU A 173 11.50 10.26 8.35
N LEU A 174 10.90 9.07 8.40
CA LEU A 174 9.74 8.70 7.61
C LEU A 174 8.55 8.43 8.55
N TRP A 175 7.49 9.21 8.39
CA TRP A 175 6.26 9.11 9.16
C TRP A 175 5.11 8.67 8.27
N VAL A 176 4.25 7.79 8.78
CA VAL A 176 2.95 7.48 8.16
C VAL A 176 1.85 7.99 9.08
N THR A 177 0.93 8.78 8.53
CA THR A 177 -0.19 9.35 9.25
C THR A 177 -1.50 8.77 8.75
N TYR A 178 -2.35 8.35 9.68
CA TYR A 178 -3.66 7.76 9.40
C TYR A 178 -4.71 8.31 10.37
N GLY A 179 -5.97 8.15 10.00
CA GLY A 179 -7.11 8.71 10.71
C GLY A 179 -7.41 10.17 10.35
N SER A 180 -8.36 10.75 11.07
CA SER A 180 -8.84 12.10 10.85
C SER A 180 -9.26 12.78 12.16
N GLY A 181 -9.20 14.11 12.18
CA GLY A 181 -9.59 14.91 13.35
C GLY A 181 -8.87 14.48 14.63
N LYS A 182 -9.65 14.17 15.66
CA LYS A 182 -9.15 13.73 16.99
C LYS A 182 -8.50 12.34 16.99
N HIS A 183 -8.72 11.55 15.94
CA HIS A 183 -8.17 10.20 15.79
C HIS A 183 -6.97 10.15 14.84
N LEU A 184 -6.38 11.31 14.51
CA LEU A 184 -5.16 11.35 13.72
C LEU A 184 -4.01 10.74 14.52
N GLN A 185 -3.35 9.73 13.95
CA GLN A 185 -2.22 9.03 14.55
C GLN A 185 -1.00 9.14 13.64
N PHE A 186 0.19 9.08 14.26
CA PHE A 186 1.48 9.19 13.61
C PHE A 186 2.29 7.93 13.92
N LEU A 187 2.76 7.25 12.89
CA LEU A 187 3.51 6.01 13.00
C LEU A 187 4.92 6.24 12.44
N PRO A 188 5.97 6.04 13.25
CA PRO A 188 7.36 6.24 12.84
C PRO A 188 7.87 5.02 12.08
N ALA A 189 7.72 5.02 10.74
CA ALA A 189 8.19 3.92 9.90
C ALA A 189 9.71 3.72 10.04
N HIS A 190 10.47 4.81 10.22
CA HIS A 190 11.91 4.80 10.47
C HIS A 190 12.28 4.03 11.76
N SER A 191 11.59 4.27 12.87
CA SER A 191 11.84 3.57 14.14
C SER A 191 11.48 2.09 14.05
N ILE A 192 10.38 1.76 13.35
CA ILE A 192 9.98 0.37 13.13
C ILE A 192 11.03 -0.34 12.28
N ALA A 193 11.45 0.25 11.15
CA ALA A 193 12.50 -0.30 10.31
C ALA A 193 13.81 -0.51 11.09
N GLY A 194 14.22 0.44 11.93
CA GLY A 194 15.37 0.32 12.80
C GLY A 194 15.25 -0.84 13.79
N SER A 195 14.07 -1.03 14.39
CA SER A 195 13.82 -2.13 15.34
C SER A 195 13.81 -3.52 14.70
N LEU A 196 13.35 -3.62 13.44
CA LEU A 196 13.32 -4.88 12.70
C LEU A 196 14.68 -5.26 12.12
N GLY A 197 15.54 -4.27 11.89
CA GLY A 197 16.78 -4.42 11.14
C GLY A 197 16.54 -4.45 9.62
N THR A 198 17.60 -4.15 8.87
CA THR A 198 17.53 -3.91 7.42
C THR A 198 16.95 -5.09 6.64
N GLU A 199 17.41 -6.30 6.92
CA GLU A 199 17.01 -7.47 6.15
C GLU A 199 15.52 -7.80 6.37
N ARG A 200 15.10 -7.89 7.64
CA ARG A 200 13.74 -8.25 8.00
C ARG A 200 12.73 -7.21 7.52
N ALA A 201 13.04 -5.92 7.67
CA ALA A 201 12.22 -4.83 7.13
C ALA A 201 12.08 -4.97 5.60
N SER A 202 13.19 -5.23 4.89
CA SER A 202 13.19 -5.28 3.43
C SER A 202 12.34 -6.41 2.83
N VAL A 203 12.08 -7.49 3.57
CA VAL A 203 11.31 -8.65 3.09
C VAL A 203 9.84 -8.64 3.55
N LEU A 204 9.40 -7.59 4.27
CA LEU A 204 8.01 -7.45 4.70
C LEU A 204 6.97 -7.60 3.57
N PRO A 205 7.18 -7.05 2.34
CA PRO A 205 6.22 -7.22 1.26
C PRO A 205 6.05 -8.69 0.86
N LEU A 206 7.14 -9.45 0.81
CA LEU A 206 7.08 -10.87 0.49
C LEU A 206 6.46 -11.68 1.64
N PHE A 207 6.78 -11.34 2.90
CA PHE A 207 6.11 -11.94 4.05
C PHE A 207 4.59 -11.67 4.04
N HIS A 208 4.19 -10.45 3.67
CA HIS A 208 2.79 -10.07 3.52
C HIS A 208 2.09 -10.88 2.43
N ALA A 209 2.72 -11.04 1.26
CA ALA A 209 2.20 -11.93 0.21
C ALA A 209 2.13 -13.39 0.68
N LEU A 210 3.20 -13.95 1.25
CA LEU A 210 3.23 -15.35 1.72
C LEU A 210 2.11 -15.67 2.71
N THR A 211 1.74 -14.70 3.55
CA THR A 211 0.73 -14.87 4.59
C THR A 211 -0.65 -14.34 4.19
N GLY A 212 -0.86 -14.07 2.89
CA GLY A 212 -2.11 -13.61 2.28
C GLY A 212 -2.22 -12.10 2.10
N CYS A 213 -2.52 -11.64 0.89
CA CYS A 213 -2.78 -10.23 0.57
C CYS A 213 -3.97 -10.10 -0.39
N ASP A 214 -4.21 -8.93 -0.95
CA ASP A 214 -5.33 -8.71 -1.89
C ASP A 214 -5.32 -9.65 -3.11
N THR A 215 -4.14 -10.13 -3.53
CA THR A 215 -3.98 -10.96 -4.74
C THR A 215 -3.71 -12.43 -4.44
N VAL A 216 -3.43 -12.81 -3.19
CA VAL A 216 -3.11 -14.20 -2.81
C VAL A 216 -3.85 -14.62 -1.54
N SER A 217 -4.32 -15.86 -1.53
CA SER A 217 -5.04 -16.43 -0.40
C SER A 217 -4.19 -16.49 0.88
N PHE A 218 -4.86 -16.53 2.03
CA PHE A 218 -4.23 -16.74 3.33
C PHE A 218 -4.38 -18.20 3.81
N PHE A 219 -3.53 -18.62 4.74
CA PHE A 219 -3.63 -19.93 5.37
C PHE A 219 -4.85 -20.00 6.30
N ASN A 220 -5.72 -20.98 6.10
CA ASN A 220 -7.00 -21.06 6.83
C ASN A 220 -6.81 -21.04 8.36
N GLY A 221 -7.55 -20.15 9.03
CA GLY A 221 -7.47 -19.95 10.48
C GLY A 221 -6.18 -19.29 10.99
N LYS A 222 -5.31 -18.78 10.10
CA LYS A 222 -4.03 -18.14 10.46
C LYS A 222 -3.98 -16.69 10.02
N GLY A 223 -4.03 -15.78 11.00
CA GLY A 223 -3.89 -14.35 10.78
C GLY A 223 -2.43 -13.86 10.78
N LYS A 224 -2.22 -12.62 10.35
CA LYS A 224 -0.90 -11.96 10.33
C LYS A 224 -0.19 -11.98 11.68
N LYS A 225 -0.92 -11.78 12.79
CA LYS A 225 -0.36 -11.84 14.14
C LYS A 225 0.23 -13.22 14.47
N THR A 226 -0.47 -14.29 14.11
CA THR A 226 0.02 -15.66 14.30
C THR A 226 1.26 -15.90 13.46
N ALA A 227 1.23 -15.50 12.19
CA ALA A 227 2.37 -15.64 11.30
C ALA A 227 3.59 -14.83 11.76
N TRP A 228 3.38 -13.61 12.23
CA TRP A 228 4.41 -12.76 12.79
C TRP A 228 5.09 -13.43 13.99
N ASN A 229 4.28 -13.92 14.94
CA ASN A 229 4.80 -14.59 16.12
C ASN A 229 5.59 -15.86 15.76
N VAL A 230 5.25 -16.55 14.68
CA VAL A 230 6.02 -17.71 14.20
C VAL A 230 7.34 -17.27 13.59
N TRP A 231 7.32 -16.20 12.77
CA TRP A 231 8.54 -15.65 12.19
C TRP A 231 9.53 -15.17 13.25
N ASP A 232 9.06 -14.62 14.37
CA ASP A 232 9.89 -14.22 15.52
C ASP A 232 10.71 -15.38 16.12
N VAL A 233 10.25 -16.63 16.00
CA VAL A 233 10.95 -17.82 16.52
C VAL A 233 11.49 -18.74 15.42
N TYR A 234 11.43 -18.30 14.16
CA TYR A 234 11.92 -19.03 13.01
C TYR A 234 12.67 -18.09 12.05
N PRO A 235 13.86 -17.59 12.48
CA PRO A 235 14.62 -16.58 11.75
C PRO A 235 15.14 -17.05 10.38
N GLU A 236 15.26 -18.36 10.17
CA GLU A 236 15.71 -19.00 8.91
C GLU A 236 14.82 -18.64 7.72
N LEU A 237 13.59 -18.18 7.97
CA LEU A 237 12.70 -17.69 6.93
C LEU A 237 13.25 -16.42 6.24
N THR A 238 13.88 -15.51 6.99
CA THR A 238 14.27 -14.18 6.48
C THR A 238 15.25 -14.26 5.30
N PRO A 239 16.35 -15.03 5.37
CA PRO A 239 17.28 -15.17 4.24
C PRO A 239 16.61 -15.75 2.99
N LYS A 240 15.68 -16.71 3.14
CA LYS A 240 14.97 -17.31 2.00
C LYS A 240 13.97 -16.33 1.38
N LEU A 241 13.26 -15.54 2.19
CA LEU A 241 12.43 -14.45 1.66
C LEU A 241 13.28 -13.39 0.93
N LYS A 242 14.49 -13.10 1.43
CA LYS A 242 15.41 -12.16 0.78
C LYS A 242 15.88 -12.68 -0.57
N ALA A 243 16.21 -13.98 -0.67
CA ALA A 243 16.58 -14.62 -1.93
C ALA A 243 15.40 -14.64 -2.92
N LEU A 244 14.18 -14.91 -2.46
CA LEU A 244 12.99 -14.87 -3.32
C LEU A 244 12.66 -13.46 -3.81
N LYS A 245 12.94 -12.43 -3.00
CA LYS A 245 12.73 -11.03 -3.39
C LYS A 245 13.55 -10.63 -4.63
N SER A 246 14.70 -11.27 -4.89
CA SER A 246 15.46 -11.02 -6.11
C SER A 246 14.90 -11.73 -7.36
N LEU A 247 13.72 -12.35 -7.25
CA LEU A 247 13.01 -13.03 -8.35
C LEU A 247 13.91 -14.05 -9.08
N PRO A 248 14.43 -15.06 -8.37
CA PRO A 248 15.25 -16.09 -9.01
C PRO A 248 14.43 -16.84 -10.08
N GLY A 249 15.11 -17.33 -11.12
CA GLY A 249 14.47 -18.10 -12.20
C GLY A 249 13.80 -19.38 -11.71
N ASP A 250 14.35 -20.00 -10.67
CA ASP A 250 13.81 -21.19 -10.00
C ASP A 250 13.86 -21.02 -8.48
N VAL A 251 12.91 -21.66 -7.79
CA VAL A 251 12.90 -21.76 -6.33
C VAL A 251 13.47 -23.12 -5.94
N ASP A 252 14.63 -23.11 -5.28
CA ASP A 252 15.30 -24.34 -4.86
C ASP A 252 14.52 -25.13 -3.78
N ASP A 253 14.79 -26.43 -3.70
CA ASP A 253 14.15 -27.33 -2.74
C ASP A 253 14.38 -26.93 -1.28
N GLU A 254 15.51 -26.27 -0.99
CA GLU A 254 15.83 -25.80 0.35
C GLU A 254 14.91 -24.66 0.77
N CYS A 255 14.66 -23.70 -0.13
CA CYS A 255 13.73 -22.60 0.06
C CYS A 255 12.30 -23.12 0.27
N ILE A 256 11.87 -24.08 -0.55
CA ILE A 256 10.57 -24.75 -0.36
C ILE A 256 10.52 -25.45 1.00
N ALA A 257 11.57 -26.15 1.42
CA ALA A 257 11.61 -26.82 2.71
C ALA A 257 11.50 -25.84 3.89
N ILE A 258 12.16 -24.68 3.82
CA ILE A 258 12.06 -23.63 4.85
C ILE A 258 10.66 -23.03 4.90
N ILE A 259 10.02 -22.79 3.75
CA ILE A 259 8.65 -22.29 3.69
C ILE A 259 7.65 -23.33 4.19
N GLU A 260 7.80 -24.60 3.82
CA GLU A 260 6.98 -25.70 4.35
C GLU A 260 7.10 -25.78 5.87
N ARG A 261 8.31 -25.70 6.41
CA ARG A 261 8.54 -25.70 7.86
C ARG A 261 7.86 -24.51 8.54
N PHE A 262 7.93 -23.32 7.96
CA PHE A 262 7.20 -22.16 8.45
C PHE A 262 5.68 -22.43 8.49
N VAL A 263 5.12 -23.01 7.44
CA VAL A 263 3.69 -23.37 7.39
C VAL A 263 3.35 -24.42 8.45
N VAL A 264 4.18 -25.43 8.69
CA VAL A 264 3.98 -26.38 9.80
C VAL A 264 3.86 -25.65 11.13
N LEU A 265 4.79 -24.72 11.41
CA LEU A 265 4.81 -23.95 12.66
C LEU A 265 3.62 -23.00 12.81
N LEU A 266 3.00 -22.53 11.71
CA LEU A 266 1.73 -21.78 11.77
C LEU A 266 0.59 -22.61 12.37
N TYR A 267 0.55 -23.91 12.05
CA TYR A 267 -0.49 -24.80 12.54
C TYR A 267 -0.11 -25.43 13.88
N ASP A 268 1.16 -25.74 14.09
CA ASP A 268 1.63 -26.38 15.31
C ASP A 268 3.05 -25.95 15.68
N ARG A 269 3.14 -24.95 16.56
CA ARG A 269 4.40 -24.30 16.95
C ARG A 269 5.39 -25.23 17.66
N THR A 270 4.90 -26.33 18.24
CA THR A 270 5.73 -27.34 18.94
C THR A 270 6.09 -28.52 18.05
N SER A 271 5.66 -28.55 16.79
CA SER A 271 5.95 -29.67 15.89
C SER A 271 7.43 -29.70 15.55
N ASN A 272 8.01 -30.89 15.48
CA ASN A 272 9.36 -31.12 14.96
C ASN A 272 9.39 -31.46 13.46
N LEU A 273 8.22 -31.49 12.81
CA LEU A 273 8.09 -31.91 11.41
C LEU A 273 8.40 -30.77 10.44
N ALA A 274 9.19 -31.04 9.41
CA ALA A 274 9.50 -30.04 8.38
C ALA A 274 8.47 -29.97 7.24
N GLN A 275 7.75 -31.06 6.99
CA GLN A 275 6.91 -31.19 5.80
C GLN A 275 5.43 -31.05 6.13
N VAL A 276 4.71 -30.26 5.33
CA VAL A 276 3.28 -29.96 5.55
C VAL A 276 2.41 -31.21 5.51
N ASN A 277 2.70 -32.18 4.63
CA ASN A 277 1.93 -33.42 4.53
C ASN A 277 2.11 -34.32 5.76
N LYS A 278 3.34 -34.43 6.28
CA LYS A 278 3.61 -35.17 7.52
C LYS A 278 2.95 -34.52 8.72
N ALA A 279 3.04 -33.19 8.83
CA ALA A 279 2.38 -32.44 9.89
C ALA A 279 0.86 -32.58 9.80
N ARG A 280 0.29 -32.52 8.60
CA ARG A 280 -1.14 -32.73 8.38
C ARG A 280 -1.58 -34.12 8.87
N GLN A 281 -0.83 -35.17 8.54
CA GLN A 281 -1.10 -36.54 9.00
C GLN A 281 -1.02 -36.65 10.52
N GLU A 282 0.03 -36.14 11.16
CA GLU A 282 0.20 -36.18 12.62
C GLU A 282 -0.95 -35.45 13.33
N LEU A 283 -1.25 -34.22 12.89
CA LEU A 283 -2.29 -33.39 13.51
C LEU A 283 -3.69 -34.01 13.39
N PHE A 284 -3.97 -34.68 12.28
CA PHE A 284 -5.23 -35.38 12.08
C PHE A 284 -5.28 -36.70 12.86
N SER A 285 -4.31 -37.58 12.67
CA SER A 285 -4.35 -38.96 13.19
C SER A 285 -3.98 -39.08 14.67
N GLN A 286 -3.11 -38.22 15.19
CA GLN A 286 -2.61 -38.32 16.56
C GLN A 286 -3.16 -37.22 17.48
N LYS A 287 -3.41 -36.02 16.94
CA LYS A 287 -3.94 -34.89 17.73
C LYS A 287 -5.43 -34.62 17.49
N SER A 288 -6.11 -35.46 16.71
CA SER A 288 -7.55 -35.41 16.42
C SER A 288 -8.05 -34.01 15.99
N ARG A 289 -7.21 -33.24 15.28
CA ARG A 289 -7.60 -31.90 14.81
C ARG A 289 -8.54 -32.00 13.59
N PRO A 290 -9.56 -31.13 13.49
CA PRO A 290 -10.45 -31.11 12.35
C PRO A 290 -9.72 -30.64 11.07
N LEU A 291 -10.27 -30.98 9.90
CA LEU A 291 -9.62 -30.77 8.58
C LEU A 291 -9.36 -29.31 8.23
N ASP A 292 -10.11 -28.39 8.81
CA ASP A 292 -9.97 -26.94 8.67
C ASP A 292 -8.91 -26.33 9.61
N ALA A 293 -8.45 -27.10 10.62
CA ALA A 293 -7.45 -26.69 11.61
C ALA A 293 -6.07 -27.33 11.41
N ILE A 294 -5.80 -27.87 10.21
CA ILE A 294 -4.54 -28.52 9.84
C ILE A 294 -3.92 -27.87 8.57
N PRO A 295 -2.59 -28.01 8.35
CA PRO A 295 -1.90 -27.41 7.21
C PRO A 295 -2.49 -27.79 5.85
N PRO A 296 -2.34 -26.95 4.82
CA PRO A 296 -2.67 -27.34 3.45
C PRO A 296 -1.81 -28.52 2.97
N THR A 297 -2.25 -29.20 1.92
CA THR A 297 -1.46 -30.23 1.24
C THR A 297 -0.47 -29.60 0.28
N ARG A 298 0.70 -30.22 0.11
CA ARG A 298 1.62 -29.87 -0.98
C ARG A 298 0.91 -30.10 -2.32
N LEU A 299 0.91 -29.10 -3.21
CA LEU A 299 0.45 -29.30 -4.58
C LEU A 299 1.36 -30.36 -5.24
N LYS A 300 0.76 -31.34 -5.91
CA LYS A 300 1.56 -32.20 -6.78
C LYS A 300 1.96 -31.36 -8.00
N PRO A 301 3.24 -31.34 -8.39
CA PRO A 301 3.68 -30.67 -9.61
C PRO A 301 2.99 -31.27 -10.84
#